data_AF-A0A495Y3H7-F1
#
_entry.id   AF-A0A495Y3H7-F1
#
_cell.length_a   1.000
_cell.length_b   1.000
_cell.length_c   1.000
_cell.angle_alpha   90.00
_cell.angle_beta   90.00
_cell.angle_gamma   90.00
#
_symmetry.space_group_name_H-M   'P 1'
#
loop_
_entity.id
_entity.type
_entity.pdbx_description
1 polymer ?
#
loop_
_entity_poly.entity_id
_entity_poly.type
_entity_poly.pdbx_seq_one_letter_code
_entity_poly.pdbx_strand_id
1 'polypeptide(L)'
;MDITEHVEALRRDFTSTARAMGPEVEDVAQRIGFALDSAARLALLDALSHAAAEITTALEGASVEVRLDGREPVFVVVGAGPSALSDETAAIPASGDTTALAVDAEGAETARITLRLPDALKTRAEELAAGRGQSLNTWLVGAVRAATTAVGPATTQGPGAPGRNRRSNKRVQGWVR
;
A
#
# COMPACT_ATOMS: atom_id res chain seq x y z
N MET A 1 1.12 18.30 -7.20
CA MET A 1 1.79 19.44 -7.88
C MET A 1 1.09 20.70 -7.42
N ASP A 2 1.82 21.65 -6.84
CA ASP A 2 1.18 22.86 -6.31
C ASP A 2 0.95 23.89 -7.43
N ILE A 3 -0.24 23.83 -8.02
CA ILE A 3 -0.68 24.82 -9.03
C ILE A 3 -0.97 26.20 -8.40
N THR A 4 -1.12 26.29 -7.08
CA THR A 4 -1.33 27.56 -6.38
C THR A 4 -0.09 28.43 -6.48
N GLU A 5 1.09 27.84 -6.26
CA GLU A 5 2.37 28.54 -6.41
C GLU A 5 2.54 29.12 -7.83
N HIS A 6 2.12 28.38 -8.86
CA HIS A 6 2.24 28.78 -10.26
C HIS A 6 1.31 29.95 -10.60
N VAL A 7 0.05 29.90 -10.14
CA VAL A 7 -0.91 31.00 -10.33
C VAL A 7 -0.47 32.25 -9.56
N GLU A 8 0.05 32.07 -8.34
CA GLU A 8 0.60 33.17 -7.54
C GLU A 8 1.84 33.80 -8.17
N ALA A 9 2.74 33.01 -8.75
CA ALA A 9 3.87 33.49 -9.52
C ALA A 9 3.40 34.32 -10.73
N LEU A 10 2.45 33.79 -11.51
CA LEU A 10 1.88 34.48 -12.66
C LEU A 10 1.25 35.83 -12.27
N ARG A 11 0.52 35.89 -11.15
CA ARG A 11 -0.07 37.14 -10.64
C ARG A 11 1.01 38.15 -10.22
N ARG A 12 2.05 37.70 -9.52
CA ARG A 12 3.19 38.54 -9.13
C ARG A 12 3.88 39.13 -10.34
N ASP A 13 4.16 38.32 -11.36
CA ASP A 13 4.82 38.75 -12.58
C ASP A 13 3.96 39.76 -13.34
N PHE A 14 2.67 39.48 -13.50
CA PHE A 14 1.72 40.40 -14.13
C PHE A 14 1.66 41.77 -13.42
N THR A 15 1.58 41.77 -12.09
CA THR A 15 1.57 43.00 -11.29
C THR A 15 2.91 43.74 -11.35
N SER A 16 4.02 42.99 -11.37
CA SER A 16 5.37 43.53 -11.52
C SER A 16 5.54 44.28 -12.85
N THR A 17 5.05 43.72 -13.95
CA THR A 17 5.05 44.39 -15.26
C THR A 17 4.16 45.63 -15.25
N ALA A 18 2.99 45.57 -14.62
CA ALA A 18 2.05 46.70 -14.54
C ALA A 18 2.63 47.89 -13.75
N ARG A 19 3.44 47.64 -12.71
CA ARG A 19 4.11 48.70 -11.92
C ARG A 19 4.98 49.62 -12.78
N ALA A 20 5.65 49.08 -13.80
CA ALA A 20 6.46 49.89 -14.73
C ALA A 20 5.61 50.85 -15.58
N MET A 21 4.31 50.61 -15.69
CA MET A 21 3.35 51.38 -16.49
C MET A 21 2.61 52.46 -15.67
N GLY A 22 2.82 52.51 -14.36
CA GLY A 22 2.24 53.50 -13.45
C GLY A 22 1.27 52.94 -12.41
N PRO A 23 0.96 53.71 -11.35
CA PRO A 23 0.22 53.22 -10.17
C PRO A 23 -1.24 52.86 -10.49
N GLU A 24 -1.89 53.59 -11.39
CA GLU A 24 -3.27 53.30 -11.81
C GLU A 24 -3.37 51.95 -12.56
N VAL A 25 -2.35 51.62 -13.35
CA VAL A 25 -2.27 50.36 -14.11
C VAL A 25 -1.97 49.20 -13.16
N GLU A 26 -1.13 49.41 -12.15
CA GLU A 26 -0.85 48.43 -11.09
C GLU A 26 -2.13 48.04 -10.32
N ASP A 27 -2.94 49.02 -9.93
CA ASP A 27 -4.22 48.79 -9.23
C ASP A 27 -5.21 47.99 -10.08
N VAL A 28 -5.32 48.32 -11.38
CA VAL A 28 -6.17 47.58 -12.32
C VAL A 28 -5.64 46.15 -12.52
N ALA A 29 -4.32 46.00 -12.69
CA ALA A 29 -3.69 44.70 -12.88
C ALA A 29 -3.88 43.78 -11.66
N GLN A 30 -3.80 44.32 -10.44
CA GLN A 30 -4.04 43.56 -9.23
C GLN A 30 -5.49 43.03 -9.18
N ARG A 31 -6.48 43.87 -9.50
CA ARG A 31 -7.91 43.47 -9.53
C ARG A 31 -8.19 42.40 -10.59
N ILE A 32 -7.64 42.58 -11.80
CA ILE A 32 -7.77 41.60 -12.89
C ILE A 32 -7.07 40.28 -12.48
N GLY A 33 -5.89 40.36 -11.89
CA GLY A 33 -5.15 39.19 -11.41
C GLY A 33 -5.95 38.36 -10.41
N PHE A 34 -6.63 38.99 -9.46
CA PHE A 34 -7.53 38.29 -8.54
C PHE A 34 -8.75 37.69 -9.24
N ALA A 35 -9.35 38.40 -10.20
CA ALA A 35 -10.50 37.89 -10.94
C ALA A 35 -10.15 36.69 -11.85
N LEU A 36 -8.91 36.63 -12.34
CA LEU A 36 -8.44 35.55 -13.22
C LEU A 36 -7.94 34.31 -12.48
N ASP A 37 -7.75 34.35 -11.16
CA ASP A 37 -7.17 33.24 -10.38
C ASP A 37 -7.87 31.89 -10.63
N SER A 38 -9.20 31.89 -10.54
CA SER A 38 -10.01 30.67 -10.75
C SER A 38 -9.96 30.19 -12.20
N ALA A 39 -9.95 31.12 -13.18
CA ALA A 39 -9.89 30.78 -14.59
C ALA A 39 -8.50 30.23 -14.98
N ALA A 40 -7.42 30.83 -14.47
CA ALA A 40 -6.05 30.37 -14.66
C ALA A 40 -5.86 28.97 -14.07
N ARG A 41 -6.36 28.74 -12.85
CA ARG A 41 -6.34 27.41 -12.23
C ARG A 41 -7.04 26.35 -13.08
N LEU A 42 -8.24 26.67 -13.58
CA LEU A 42 -9.01 25.75 -14.42
C LEU A 42 -8.27 25.47 -15.74
N ALA A 43 -7.70 26.48 -16.39
CA ALA A 43 -6.93 26.33 -17.61
C ALA A 43 -5.68 25.44 -17.41
N LEU A 44 -4.99 25.57 -16.26
CA LEU A 44 -3.87 24.70 -15.91
C LEU A 44 -4.31 23.26 -15.71
N LEU A 45 -5.43 23.01 -15.03
CA LEU A 45 -5.96 21.66 -14.86
C LEU A 45 -6.36 21.02 -16.20
N ASP A 46 -6.96 21.79 -17.09
CA ASP A 46 -7.30 21.32 -18.44
C ASP A 46 -6.05 21.00 -19.27
N ALA A 47 -5.03 21.87 -19.23
CA ALA A 47 -3.75 21.63 -19.90
C ALA A 47 -3.03 20.37 -19.37
N LEU A 48 -3.00 20.17 -18.04
CA LEU A 48 -2.42 18.98 -17.43
C LEU A 48 -3.19 17.71 -17.81
N SER A 49 -4.52 17.80 -17.90
CA SER A 49 -5.37 16.67 -18.31
C SER A 49 -5.14 16.29 -19.77
N HIS A 50 -5.04 17.28 -20.67
CA HIS A 50 -4.67 17.04 -22.06
C HIS A 50 -3.28 16.43 -22.19
N ALA A 51 -2.28 16.95 -21.46
CA ALA A 51 -0.93 16.41 -21.48
C ALA A 51 -0.89 14.96 -20.98
N ALA A 52 -1.66 14.61 -19.94
CA ALA A 52 -1.76 13.24 -19.46
C ALA A 52 -2.38 12.29 -20.49
N ALA A 53 -3.40 12.76 -21.22
CA ALA A 53 -4.01 11.98 -22.30
C ALA A 53 -3.00 11.74 -23.44
N GLU A 54 -2.25 12.77 -23.85
CA GLU A 54 -1.21 12.64 -24.88
C GLU A 54 -0.11 11.64 -24.44
N ILE A 55 0.38 11.76 -23.21
CA ILE A 55 1.37 10.82 -22.65
C ILE A 55 0.81 9.39 -22.61
N THR A 56 -0.45 9.22 -22.24
CA THR A 56 -1.12 7.91 -22.24
C THR A 56 -1.16 7.28 -23.62
N THR A 57 -1.38 8.07 -24.69
CA THR A 57 -1.34 7.53 -26.06
C THR A 57 0.06 7.11 -26.50
N ALA A 58 1.10 7.70 -25.93
CA ALA A 58 2.49 7.37 -26.21
C ALA A 58 3.03 6.19 -25.38
N LEU A 59 2.31 5.79 -24.32
CA LEU A 59 2.71 4.71 -23.42
C LEU A 59 1.95 3.41 -23.75
N GLU A 60 2.70 2.34 -24.01
CA GLU A 60 2.13 1.00 -24.17
C GLU A 60 2.09 0.26 -22.83
N GLY A 61 0.91 -0.20 -22.42
CA GLY A 61 0.73 -0.97 -21.18
C GLY A 61 0.69 -0.14 -19.90
N ALA A 62 0.89 1.18 -19.98
CA ALA A 62 0.69 2.10 -18.86
C ALA A 62 -0.14 3.32 -19.29
N SER A 63 -0.94 3.87 -18.38
CA SER A 63 -1.67 5.13 -18.57
C SER A 63 -1.28 6.13 -17.48
N VAL A 64 -1.31 7.42 -17.82
CA VAL A 64 -1.09 8.52 -16.88
C VAL A 64 -2.40 9.26 -16.72
N GLU A 65 -2.88 9.36 -15.49
CA GLU A 65 -4.10 10.06 -15.13
C GLU A 65 -3.78 11.26 -14.22
N VAL A 66 -4.58 12.32 -14.31
CA VAL A 66 -4.54 13.43 -13.35
C VAL A 66 -5.69 13.25 -12.37
N ARG A 67 -5.36 13.14 -11.08
CA ARG A 67 -6.34 13.10 -9.98
C ARG A 67 -6.19 14.34 -9.11
N LEU A 68 -7.27 14.77 -8.49
CA LEU A 68 -7.23 15.82 -7.48
C LEU A 68 -7.09 15.20 -6.09
N ASP A 69 -6.05 15.61 -5.37
CA ASP A 69 -5.97 15.45 -3.93
C ASP A 69 -6.28 16.80 -3.28
N GLY A 70 -7.49 16.92 -2.72
CA GLY A 70 -8.05 18.21 -2.34
C GLY A 70 -8.16 19.17 -3.53
N ARG A 71 -7.25 20.14 -3.61
CA ARG A 71 -7.18 21.15 -4.69
C ARG A 71 -5.92 21.04 -5.54
N GLU A 72 -5.09 20.03 -5.29
CA GLU A 72 -3.82 19.84 -5.96
C GLU A 72 -3.91 18.69 -6.98
N PRO A 73 -3.50 18.91 -8.24
CA PRO A 73 -3.40 17.83 -9.20
C PRO A 73 -2.20 16.93 -8.89
N VAL A 74 -2.44 15.63 -8.98
CA VAL A 74 -1.48 14.55 -8.78
C VAL A 74 -1.53 13.63 -9.99
N PHE A 75 -0.39 13.30 -10.55
CA PHE A 75 -0.29 12.32 -11.63
C PHE A 75 -0.25 10.90 -11.05
N VAL A 76 -1.07 10.02 -11.60
CA VAL A 76 -1.11 8.60 -11.24
C VAL A 76 -0.82 7.77 -12.46
N VAL A 77 0.17 6.87 -12.35
CA VAL A 77 0.52 5.94 -13.42
C VAL A 77 -0.16 4.60 -13.13
N VAL A 78 -0.99 4.12 -14.05
CA VAL A 78 -1.70 2.85 -13.95
C VAL A 78 -1.11 1.88 -14.97
N GLY A 79 -0.93 0.60 -14.63
CA GLY A 79 -0.54 -0.45 -15.59
C GLY A 79 0.96 -0.70 -15.75
N ALA A 80 1.84 0.14 -15.18
CA ALA A 80 3.25 -0.19 -15.09
C ALA A 80 3.43 -1.50 -14.29
N GLY A 81 3.93 -2.56 -14.95
CA GLY A 81 4.34 -3.81 -14.30
C GLY A 81 5.34 -3.55 -13.16
N PRO A 82 5.57 -4.50 -12.25
CA PRO A 82 6.14 -4.22 -10.94
C PRO A 82 7.60 -3.72 -11.03
N SER A 83 7.79 -2.41 -10.97
CA SER A 83 8.98 -1.79 -10.39
C SER A 83 8.74 -0.30 -10.05
N ALA A 84 8.70 -0.06 -8.73
CA ALA A 84 9.21 1.12 -8.03
C ALA A 84 8.82 2.52 -8.53
N LEU A 85 7.82 3.12 -7.88
CA LEU A 85 7.98 4.19 -6.87
C LEU A 85 6.59 4.71 -6.47
N SER A 86 6.44 5.02 -5.18
CA SER A 86 5.27 5.64 -4.54
C SER A 86 4.11 4.71 -4.20
N ASP A 87 4.35 3.77 -3.29
CA ASP A 87 3.29 3.26 -2.41
C ASP A 87 3.11 4.25 -1.24
N GLU A 88 2.47 5.38 -1.52
CA GLU A 88 1.73 6.13 -0.50
C GLU A 88 0.25 5.83 -0.72
N THR A 89 -0.13 4.59 -0.38
CA THR A 89 -1.53 4.22 -0.24
C THR A 89 -2.11 5.03 0.92
N ALA A 90 -2.71 6.17 0.57
CA ALA A 90 -3.59 6.92 1.45
C ALA A 90 -4.67 5.97 1.99
N ALA A 91 -4.67 5.84 3.31
CA ALA A 91 -5.66 5.10 4.07
C ALA A 91 -7.06 5.64 3.81
N ILE A 92 -8.00 4.73 3.56
CA ILE A 92 -9.43 5.00 3.60
C ILE A 92 -9.79 5.46 5.03
N PRO A 93 -10.46 6.61 5.25
CA PRO A 93 -10.90 6.99 6.57
C PRO A 93 -12.16 6.18 6.91
N ALA A 94 -11.96 4.98 7.44
CA ALA A 94 -13.02 4.29 8.15
C ALA A 94 -13.13 4.92 9.56
N SER A 95 -13.98 5.94 9.67
CA SER A 95 -14.56 6.27 10.98
C SER A 95 -15.37 5.06 11.45
N GLY A 96 -14.93 4.44 12.55
CA GLY A 96 -15.59 3.27 13.11
C GLY A 96 -14.70 2.53 14.10
N ASP A 97 -14.38 3.21 15.19
CA ASP A 97 -14.18 2.68 16.54
C ASP A 97 -13.78 1.19 16.66
N THR A 98 -12.48 0.90 16.83
CA THR A 98 -12.02 -0.06 17.84
C THR A 98 -10.63 0.35 18.32
N THR A 99 -10.59 0.62 19.61
CA THR A 99 -9.47 1.06 20.45
C THR A 99 -8.17 0.31 20.17
N ALA A 100 -7.10 1.08 20.01
CA ALA A 100 -5.74 0.59 20.13
C ALA A 100 -5.53 -0.06 21.50
N LEU A 101 -5.09 -1.31 21.51
CA LEU A 101 -4.31 -1.87 22.60
C LEU A 101 -2.91 -2.17 22.06
N ALA A 102 -2.02 -1.21 22.26
CA ALA A 102 -0.60 -1.50 22.34
C ALA A 102 -0.34 -2.14 23.72
N VAL A 103 0.43 -3.23 23.75
CA VAL A 103 1.80 -3.26 24.30
C VAL A 103 2.24 -4.72 24.56
N ASP A 104 3.42 -5.02 24.01
CA ASP A 104 4.46 -6.01 24.36
C ASP A 104 4.16 -7.50 24.56
N ALA A 105 4.71 -8.28 23.64
CA ALA A 105 5.50 -9.47 23.97
C ALA A 105 6.72 -9.54 23.02
N GLU A 106 7.87 -9.18 23.56
CA GLU A 106 9.24 -9.63 23.23
C GLU A 106 9.51 -10.13 21.79
N GLY A 107 10.21 -9.30 21.00
CA GLY A 107 11.31 -9.80 20.16
C GLY A 107 10.98 -10.48 18.83
N ALA A 108 9.84 -10.17 18.19
CA ALA A 108 9.63 -10.49 16.79
C ALA A 108 9.39 -9.20 16.00
N GLU A 109 10.32 -8.84 15.12
CA GLU A 109 10.13 -7.77 14.14
C GLU A 109 8.97 -8.17 13.20
N THR A 110 7.75 -7.77 13.53
CA THR A 110 6.57 -8.08 12.73
C THR A 110 6.52 -7.16 11.53
N ALA A 111 6.87 -7.67 10.35
CA ALA A 111 6.69 -6.94 9.09
C ALA A 111 5.21 -6.80 8.73
N ARG A 112 4.76 -5.58 8.42
CA ARG A 112 3.40 -5.29 7.94
C ARG A 112 3.33 -5.53 6.43
N ILE A 113 2.31 -6.28 5.97
CA ILE A 113 2.12 -6.64 4.56
C ILE A 113 0.66 -6.37 4.17
N THR A 114 0.44 -5.74 3.01
CA THR A 114 -0.90 -5.59 2.41
C THR A 114 -1.11 -6.69 1.36
N LEU A 115 -2.09 -7.58 1.58
CA LEU A 115 -2.38 -8.73 0.72
C LEU A 115 -3.71 -8.53 -0.02
N ARG A 116 -3.69 -8.64 -1.36
CA ARG A 116 -4.90 -8.64 -2.19
C ARG A 116 -5.24 -10.08 -2.58
N LEU A 117 -6.42 -10.54 -2.20
CA LEU A 117 -6.93 -11.88 -2.52
C LEU A 117 -8.12 -11.76 -3.47
N PRO A 118 -8.27 -12.67 -4.45
CA PRO A 118 -9.54 -12.84 -5.14
C PRO A 118 -10.67 -13.15 -4.15
N ASP A 119 -11.87 -12.62 -4.38
CA ASP A 119 -12.99 -12.71 -3.42
C ASP A 119 -13.34 -14.16 -3.03
N ALA A 120 -13.28 -15.08 -3.99
CA ALA A 120 -13.50 -16.50 -3.73
C ALA A 120 -12.47 -17.10 -2.74
N LEU A 121 -11.23 -16.65 -2.82
CA LEU A 121 -10.15 -17.13 -1.96
C LEU A 121 -10.24 -16.55 -0.55
N LYS A 122 -10.60 -15.27 -0.43
CA LYS A 122 -10.87 -14.63 0.87
C LYS A 122 -12.00 -15.34 1.61
N THR A 123 -13.14 -15.54 0.94
CA THR A 123 -14.32 -16.20 1.52
C THR A 123 -13.96 -17.58 2.05
N ARG A 124 -13.23 -18.38 1.25
CA ARG A 124 -12.80 -19.71 1.67
C ARG A 124 -11.84 -19.69 2.87
N ALA A 125 -10.94 -18.71 2.93
CA ALA A 125 -10.03 -18.55 4.06
C ALA A 125 -10.78 -18.17 5.35
N GLU A 126 -11.79 -17.29 5.26
CA GLU A 126 -12.65 -16.90 6.39
C GLU A 126 -13.44 -18.09 6.95
N GLU A 127 -14.02 -18.94 6.09
CA GLU A 127 -14.70 -20.17 6.52
C GLU A 127 -13.75 -21.12 7.29
N LEU A 128 -12.52 -21.31 6.79
CA LEU A 128 -11.53 -22.20 7.39
C LEU A 128 -10.96 -21.64 8.71
N ALA A 129 -10.91 -20.31 8.84
CA ALA A 129 -10.52 -19.63 10.07
C ALA A 129 -11.65 -19.70 11.12
N ALA A 130 -12.89 -19.42 10.71
CA ALA A 130 -14.08 -19.52 11.56
C ALA A 130 -14.29 -20.95 12.08
N GLY A 131 -14.10 -21.96 11.22
CA GLY A 131 -14.16 -23.37 11.62
C GLY A 131 -13.11 -23.78 12.66
N ARG A 132 -12.06 -22.97 12.85
CA ARG A 132 -11.02 -23.16 13.89
C ARG A 132 -11.16 -22.18 15.06
N GLY A 133 -12.19 -21.32 15.08
CA GLY A 133 -12.36 -20.28 16.09
C GLY A 133 -11.22 -19.24 16.09
N GLN A 134 -10.56 -19.03 14.95
CA GLN A 134 -9.41 -18.14 14.81
C GLN A 134 -9.77 -16.93 13.94
N SER A 135 -9.09 -15.81 14.18
CA SER A 135 -9.15 -14.67 13.26
C SER A 135 -8.50 -15.04 11.92
N LEU A 136 -8.95 -14.42 10.83
CA LEU A 136 -8.36 -14.62 9.51
C LEU A 136 -6.84 -14.35 9.52
N ASN A 137 -6.39 -13.28 10.20
CA ASN A 137 -4.98 -12.96 10.33
C ASN A 137 -4.19 -14.07 11.04
N THR A 138 -4.69 -14.56 12.18
CA THR A 138 -4.05 -15.65 12.93
C THR A 138 -3.94 -16.92 12.08
N TRP A 139 -5.02 -17.25 11.37
CA TRP A 139 -5.07 -18.42 10.49
C TRP A 139 -4.08 -18.29 9.31
N LEU A 140 -4.02 -17.11 8.67
CA LEU A 140 -3.09 -16.82 7.58
C LEU A 140 -1.63 -16.88 8.03
N VAL A 141 -1.29 -16.30 9.19
CA VAL A 141 0.06 -16.38 9.75
C VAL A 141 0.45 -17.84 10.04
N GLY A 142 -0.49 -18.65 10.54
CA GLY A 142 -0.29 -20.08 10.75
C GLY A 142 -0.04 -20.84 9.45
N ALA A 143 -0.81 -20.55 8.40
CA ALA A 143 -0.65 -21.15 7.08
C ALA A 143 0.72 -20.80 6.46
N VAL A 144 1.13 -19.53 6.53
CA VAL A 144 2.45 -19.07 6.05
C VAL A 144 3.57 -19.75 6.84
N ARG A 145 3.46 -19.83 8.18
CA ARG A 145 4.44 -20.51 9.03
C ARG A 145 4.56 -22.00 8.67
N ALA A 146 3.45 -22.68 8.43
CA ALA A 146 3.47 -24.08 8.02
C ALA A 146 4.17 -24.26 6.66
N ALA A 147 3.88 -23.36 5.71
CA ALA A 147 4.50 -23.37 4.39
C ALA A 147 6.01 -23.07 4.43
N THR A 148 6.46 -22.17 5.31
CA THR A 148 7.89 -21.80 5.41
C THR A 148 8.70 -22.75 6.28
N THR A 149 8.10 -23.36 7.30
CA THR A 149 8.79 -24.36 8.16
C THR A 149 8.98 -25.69 7.42
N ALA A 150 8.13 -26.00 6.44
CA ALA A 150 8.29 -27.16 5.57
C ALA A 150 9.50 -27.06 4.60
N VAL A 151 10.13 -25.89 4.47
CA VAL A 151 11.30 -25.63 3.61
C VAL A 151 12.59 -25.48 4.45
N GLY A 152 12.72 -26.26 5.53
CA GLY A 152 14.02 -26.60 6.13
C GLY A 152 14.60 -27.83 5.43
N PRO A 153 15.93 -28.07 5.45
CA PRO A 153 16.51 -29.24 4.81
C PRO A 153 15.77 -30.48 5.31
N ALA A 154 15.21 -31.23 4.36
CA ALA A 154 14.56 -32.49 4.62
C ALA A 154 15.58 -33.41 5.31
N THR A 155 15.58 -33.41 6.64
CA THR A 155 15.95 -34.60 7.38
C THR A 155 14.77 -35.54 7.19
N THR A 156 14.88 -36.32 6.14
CA THR A 156 14.14 -37.55 5.90
C THR A 156 14.23 -38.42 7.16
N GLN A 157 13.36 -38.18 8.13
CA GLN A 157 12.96 -39.20 9.08
C GLN A 157 12.03 -40.14 8.32
N GLY A 158 12.65 -41.04 7.56
CA GLY A 158 11.98 -42.20 7.01
C GLY A 158 11.46 -43.10 8.14
N PRO A 159 10.37 -43.83 7.91
CA PRO A 159 9.88 -44.82 8.85
C PRO A 159 10.82 -46.03 8.82
N GLY A 160 11.78 -46.06 9.74
CA GLY A 160 12.58 -47.26 10.00
C GLY A 160 14.05 -46.98 10.31
N ALA A 161 14.38 -46.86 11.60
CA ALA A 161 15.62 -47.40 12.13
C ALA A 161 15.48 -47.65 13.64
N PRO A 162 15.74 -48.89 14.12
CA PRO A 162 15.60 -49.27 15.52
C PRO A 162 16.88 -48.94 16.30
N GLY A 163 16.74 -48.32 17.47
CA GLY A 163 17.89 -47.90 18.26
C GLY A 163 17.65 -47.87 19.75
N ARG A 164 18.06 -48.97 20.41
CA ARG A 164 18.55 -49.05 21.80
C ARG A 164 17.51 -49.00 22.92
N ASN A 165 17.16 -50.20 23.39
CA ASN A 165 17.37 -50.47 24.81
C ASN A 165 18.04 -51.85 24.99
N ARG A 166 19.26 -51.87 25.51
CA ARG A 166 20.07 -53.07 25.72
C ARG A 166 20.26 -53.27 27.23
N ARG A 167 19.91 -54.50 27.68
CA ARG A 167 20.32 -55.21 28.90
C ARG A 167 19.59 -54.74 30.18
N SER A 168 19.15 -55.58 31.11
CA SER A 168 19.54 -56.94 31.54
C SER A 168 18.37 -57.50 32.37
N ASN A 169 17.90 -58.76 32.28
CA ASN A 169 18.48 -59.91 32.99
C ASN A 169 17.74 -61.21 32.58
N LYS A 170 18.53 -62.19 32.13
CA LYS A 170 18.31 -63.64 32.29
C LYS A 170 18.41 -63.95 33.81
N ARG A 171 17.70 -64.87 34.48
CA ARG A 171 17.23 -66.22 34.12
C ARG A 171 16.38 -66.79 35.30
N VAL A 172 15.42 -67.69 35.00
CA VAL A 172 15.15 -69.02 35.65
C VAL A 172 14.57 -69.04 37.11
N GLN A 173 13.71 -69.93 37.64
CA GLN A 173 13.02 -71.22 37.36
C GLN A 173 11.56 -71.05 37.93
N GLY A 174 10.52 -71.74 37.46
CA GLY A 174 10.17 -73.08 37.98
C GLY A 174 8.65 -73.33 37.87
N TRP A 175 8.27 -74.59 37.66
CA TRP A 175 6.90 -75.08 37.42
C TRP A 175 6.16 -75.40 38.73
N VAL A 176 4.83 -75.56 38.68
CA VAL A 176 4.07 -76.76 39.10
C VAL A 176 2.56 -76.56 38.89
N ARG A 177 1.94 -77.69 38.50
CA ARG A 177 0.54 -78.10 38.31
C ARG A 177 -0.59 -77.22 38.83
#